data_AF-A0A3D1IQQ4-F1
#
_entry.id   AF-A0A3D1IQQ4-F1
#
_cell.length_a   1.000
_cell.length_b   1.000
_cell.length_c   1.000
_cell.angle_alpha   90.00
_cell.angle_beta   90.00
_cell.angle_gamma   90.00
#
_symmetry.space_group_name_H-M   'P 1'
#
loop_
_entity.id
_entity.type
_entity.pdbx_description
1 polymer ?
#
loop_
_entity_poly.entity_id
_entity_poly.type
_entity_poly.pdbx_seq_one_letter_code
_entity_poly.pdbx_strand_id
1 'polypeptide(L)'
;MMTSLEWSLLGLGVLCAGLSFFLSGLETGLVELSRLRLRRMAREGNARAARLLEHLDQPEDTLWTILVGNTMANVILGLVGLYGLACWIDVKGYNELLRPTQTAAVFWLAFLAGCLLFYTVCELLPKMVFRKYATRLCVILSGIYNWVELLLSPLVELLKSVSEVLLFAPVGGRRRGNLFGSREELRQLMTESGQSLSNDERVMIDRVLDLQKIPVRELAKPFDELPEIKSDDRVADLVRNHSVEPYTRLPVWTESGSR
;
A
#
# COMPACT_ATOMS: atom_id res chain seq x y z
N MET A 1 29.30 9.70 37.05
CA MET A 1 29.75 8.60 36.18
C MET A 1 28.51 7.81 35.82
N MET A 2 28.15 7.74 34.54
CA MET A 2 26.98 6.95 34.11
C MET A 2 27.19 5.48 34.49
N THR A 3 26.21 4.88 35.14
CA THR A 3 26.26 3.47 35.54
C THR A 3 26.25 2.55 34.30
N SER A 4 26.71 1.30 34.43
CA SER A 4 26.62 0.30 33.34
C SER A 4 25.18 0.11 32.83
N LEU A 5 24.20 0.33 33.71
CA LEU A 5 22.78 0.34 33.41
C LEU A 5 22.40 1.47 32.44
N GLU A 6 22.87 2.69 32.65
CA GLU A 6 22.58 3.84 31.78
C GLU A 6 23.11 3.63 30.35
N TRP A 7 24.30 3.06 30.21
CA TRP A 7 24.83 2.70 28.89
C TRP A 7 24.00 1.63 28.18
N SER A 8 23.51 0.63 28.93
CA SER A 8 22.64 -0.41 28.36
C SER A 8 21.29 0.16 27.91
N LEU A 9 20.72 1.11 28.66
CA LEU A 9 19.47 1.78 28.32
C LEU A 9 19.62 2.69 27.10
N LEU A 10 20.74 3.41 26.99
CA LEU A 10 21.04 4.20 25.78
C LEU A 10 21.22 3.30 24.56
N GLY A 11 21.94 2.19 24.68
CA GLY A 11 22.09 1.22 23.61
C GLY A 11 20.75 0.65 23.15
N LEU A 12 19.89 0.26 24.10
CA LEU A 12 18.53 -0.20 23.83
C LEU A 12 17.71 0.90 23.13
N GLY A 13 17.80 2.15 23.61
CA GLY A 13 17.09 3.27 23.02
C GLY A 13 17.49 3.54 21.57
N VAL A 14 18.79 3.55 21.27
CA VAL A 14 19.28 3.72 19.89
C VAL A 14 18.82 2.57 19.00
N LEU A 15 18.85 1.34 19.50
CA LEU A 15 18.38 0.16 18.76
C LEU A 15 16.88 0.24 18.46
N CYS A 16 16.05 0.60 19.45
CA CYS A 16 14.61 0.78 19.28
C CYS A 16 14.28 1.94 18.34
N ALA A 17 15.01 3.05 18.41
CA ALA A 17 14.83 4.18 17.49
C ALA A 17 15.15 3.78 16.04
N GLY A 18 16.22 3.03 15.82
CA GLY A 18 16.57 2.49 14.50
C GLY A 18 15.53 1.50 13.97
N LEU A 19 15.01 0.62 14.84
CA LEU A 19 13.95 -0.33 14.49
C LEU A 19 12.64 0.38 14.15
N SER A 20 12.24 1.38 14.94
CA SER A 20 11.08 2.24 14.69
C SER A 20 11.20 2.97 13.35
N PHE A 21 12.34 3.62 13.11
CA PHE A 21 12.62 4.30 11.85
C PHE A 21 12.49 3.34 10.65
N PHE A 22 13.06 2.14 10.79
CA PHE A 22 13.03 1.12 9.76
C PHE A 22 11.61 0.61 9.47
N LEU A 23 10.87 0.24 10.51
CA LEU A 23 9.53 -0.35 10.39
C LEU A 23 8.49 0.69 9.93
N SER A 24 8.52 1.91 10.47
CA SER A 24 7.66 3.01 10.02
C SER A 24 7.91 3.38 8.56
N GLY A 25 9.18 3.35 8.13
CA GLY A 25 9.56 3.51 6.72
C GLY A 25 9.01 2.38 5.84
N LEU A 26 9.21 1.12 6.25
CA LEU A 26 8.72 -0.05 5.51
C LEU A 26 7.21 -0.06 5.36
N GLU A 27 6.45 0.33 6.38
CA GLU A 27 4.99 0.47 6.32
C GLU A 27 4.58 1.31 5.11
N THR A 28 5.13 2.52 4.98
CA THR A 28 4.84 3.41 3.85
C THR A 28 5.44 2.88 2.54
N GLY A 29 6.63 2.30 2.60
CA GLY A 29 7.30 1.75 1.42
C GLY A 29 6.54 0.58 0.79
N LEU A 30 5.89 -0.29 1.59
CA LEU A 30 5.07 -1.39 1.11
C LEU A 30 3.80 -0.92 0.40
N VAL A 31 3.24 0.21 0.83
CA VAL A 31 2.06 0.82 0.20
C VAL A 31 2.43 1.52 -1.11
N GLU A 32 3.59 2.20 -1.14
CA GLU A 32 4.01 3.04 -2.27
C GLU A 32 4.84 2.29 -3.33
N LEU A 33 5.31 1.07 -3.07
CA LEU A 33 6.14 0.35 -4.03
C LEU A 33 5.36 -0.11 -5.27
N SER A 34 6.04 -0.14 -6.42
CA SER A 34 5.51 -0.73 -7.64
C SER A 34 5.83 -2.23 -7.70
N ARG A 35 4.79 -3.07 -7.56
CA ARG A 35 4.88 -4.53 -7.72
C ARG A 35 5.43 -4.95 -9.08
N LEU A 36 5.11 -4.23 -10.17
CA LEU A 36 5.65 -4.56 -11.50
C LEU A 36 7.17 -4.35 -11.57
N ARG A 37 7.67 -3.20 -11.08
CA ARG A 37 9.12 -2.93 -11.05
C ARG A 37 9.83 -4.01 -10.25
N LEU A 38 9.22 -4.45 -9.14
CA LEU A 38 9.74 -5.53 -8.31
C LEU A 38 9.77 -6.88 -9.05
N ARG A 39 8.70 -7.25 -9.76
CA ARG A 39 8.66 -8.45 -10.62
C ARG A 39 9.72 -8.42 -11.72
N ARG A 40 9.92 -7.25 -12.34
CA ARG A 40 10.97 -7.05 -13.34
C ARG A 40 12.36 -7.28 -12.73
N MET A 41 12.66 -6.65 -11.59
CA MET A 41 13.93 -6.85 -10.88
C MET A 41 14.16 -8.31 -10.48
N ALA A 42 13.11 -9.02 -10.05
CA ALA A 42 13.20 -10.45 -9.73
C ALA A 42 13.54 -11.29 -10.98
N ARG A 43 12.92 -11.00 -12.14
CA ARG A 43 13.22 -11.66 -13.42
C ARG A 43 14.64 -11.35 -13.93
N GLU A 44 15.15 -10.16 -13.64
CA GLU A 44 16.52 -9.75 -13.94
C GLU A 44 17.56 -10.37 -12.97
N GLY A 45 17.15 -11.25 -12.05
CA GLY A 45 18.04 -12.02 -11.18
C GLY A 45 18.25 -11.43 -9.78
N ASN A 46 17.52 -10.38 -9.39
CA ASN A 46 17.66 -9.80 -8.06
C ASN A 46 16.93 -10.64 -6.98
N ALA A 47 17.69 -11.45 -6.25
CA ALA A 47 17.18 -12.31 -5.18
C ALA A 47 16.51 -11.54 -4.01
N ARG A 48 16.84 -10.26 -3.78
CA ARG A 48 16.18 -9.45 -2.76
C ARG A 48 14.78 -9.00 -3.21
N ALA A 49 14.65 -8.73 -4.51
CA ALA A 49 13.36 -8.39 -5.12
C ALA A 49 12.42 -9.59 -5.14
N ALA A 50 12.94 -10.78 -5.45
CA ALA A 50 12.17 -12.03 -5.40
C ALA A 50 11.62 -12.31 -3.99
N ARG A 51 12.47 -12.20 -2.96
CA ARG A 51 12.03 -12.36 -1.56
C ARG A 51 10.98 -11.34 -1.14
N LEU A 52 11.16 -10.07 -1.46
CA LEU A 52 10.16 -9.05 -1.15
C LEU A 52 8.82 -9.34 -1.83
N LEU A 53 8.83 -9.96 -3.02
CA LEU A 53 7.62 -10.38 -3.71
C LEU A 53 6.85 -11.45 -2.91
N GLU A 54 7.55 -12.39 -2.27
CA GLU A 54 6.93 -13.44 -1.44
C GLU A 54 6.19 -12.84 -0.24
N HIS A 55 6.78 -11.83 0.43
CA HIS A 55 6.09 -11.12 1.53
C HIS A 55 4.86 -10.35 1.03
N LEU A 56 4.91 -9.79 -0.19
CA LEU A 56 3.79 -9.06 -0.78
C LEU A 56 2.63 -9.96 -1.27
N ASP A 57 2.85 -11.27 -1.37
CA ASP A 57 1.80 -12.25 -1.60
C ASP A 57 0.97 -12.52 -0.32
N GLN A 58 1.52 -12.22 0.86
CA GLN A 58 0.86 -12.25 2.16
C GLN A 58 0.97 -10.88 2.85
N PRO A 59 0.34 -9.83 2.29
CA PRO A 59 0.53 -8.46 2.77
C PRO A 59 -0.01 -8.26 4.18
N GLU A 60 -1.08 -8.98 4.56
CA GLU A 60 -1.67 -8.90 5.90
C GLU A 60 -0.66 -9.33 6.98
N ASP A 61 -0.01 -10.48 6.80
CA ASP A 61 0.97 -11.00 7.77
C ASP A 61 2.20 -10.09 7.87
N THR A 62 2.64 -9.56 6.74
CA THR A 62 3.76 -8.62 6.65
C THR A 62 3.43 -7.33 7.40
N LEU A 63 2.24 -6.76 7.18
CA LEU A 63 1.77 -5.53 7.82
C LEU A 63 1.58 -5.71 9.32
N TRP A 64 1.03 -6.84 9.77
CA TRP A 64 0.90 -7.16 11.20
C TRP A 64 2.26 -7.12 11.90
N THR A 65 3.27 -7.76 11.31
CA THR A 65 4.62 -7.80 11.86
C THR A 65 5.23 -6.40 11.97
N ILE A 66 5.07 -5.59 10.92
CA ILE A 66 5.59 -4.22 10.89
C ILE A 66 4.89 -3.35 11.96
N LEU A 67 3.57 -3.42 12.03
CA LEU A 67 2.77 -2.59 12.93
C LEU A 67 3.05 -2.94 14.40
N VAL A 68 3.08 -4.23 14.72
CA VAL A 68 3.38 -4.72 16.07
C VAL A 68 4.80 -4.34 16.46
N GLY A 69 5.78 -4.62 15.59
CA GLY A 69 7.19 -4.30 15.85
C GLY A 69 7.42 -2.80 16.04
N ASN A 70 6.81 -1.97 15.20
CA ASN A 70 6.92 -0.51 15.30
C ASN A 70 6.30 -0.02 16.61
N THR A 71 5.11 -0.50 16.95
CA THR A 71 4.42 -0.11 18.19
C THR A 71 5.24 -0.51 19.42
N MET A 72 5.80 -1.73 19.45
CA MET A 72 6.66 -2.17 20.54
C MET A 72 7.93 -1.32 20.67
N ALA A 73 8.60 -1.05 19.55
CA ALA A 73 9.79 -0.19 19.54
C ALA A 73 9.47 1.20 20.10
N ASN A 74 8.33 1.79 19.68
CA ASN A 74 7.88 3.10 20.13
C ASN A 74 7.55 3.11 21.64
N VAL A 75 6.89 2.07 22.16
CA VAL A 75 6.58 1.95 23.59
C VAL A 75 7.84 1.82 24.43
N ILE A 76 8.76 0.91 24.03
CA ILE A 76 10.03 0.72 24.75
C ILE A 76 10.84 2.01 24.74
N LEU A 77 10.92 2.69 23.60
CA LEU A 77 11.64 3.95 23.50
C LEU A 77 11.01 5.05 24.37
N GLY A 78 9.68 5.14 24.40
CA GLY A 78 8.96 6.05 25.28
C GLY A 78 9.29 5.81 26.76
N LEU A 79 9.33 4.54 27.19
CA LEU A 79 9.69 4.16 28.56
C LEU A 79 11.15 4.50 28.89
N VAL A 80 12.09 4.17 27.98
CA VAL A 80 13.51 4.49 28.14
C VAL A 80 13.73 6.01 28.18
N GLY A 81 13.06 6.77 27.31
CA GLY A 81 13.13 8.22 27.27
C GLY A 81 12.55 8.87 28.54
N LEU A 82 11.41 8.38 29.03
CA LEU A 82 10.81 8.83 30.27
C LEU A 82 11.74 8.58 31.46
N TYR A 83 12.28 7.37 31.58
CA TYR A 83 13.22 7.01 32.64
C TYR A 83 14.51 7.82 32.56
N GLY A 84 15.10 7.94 31.36
CA GLY A 84 16.33 8.72 31.14
C GLY A 84 16.15 10.20 31.49
N LEU A 85 15.01 10.79 31.15
CA LEU A 85 14.68 12.17 31.52
C LEU A 85 14.47 12.32 33.04
N ALA A 86 13.83 11.34 33.68
CA ALA A 86 13.62 11.36 35.13
C ALA A 86 14.94 11.29 35.90
N CYS A 87 15.88 10.47 35.43
CA CYS A 87 17.25 10.41 35.98
C CYS A 87 18.01 11.71 35.73
N TRP A 88 17.87 12.33 34.55
CA TRP A 88 18.58 13.57 34.21
C TRP A 88 18.15 14.77 35.07
N ILE A 89 16.86 14.83 35.45
CA ILE A 89 16.29 15.91 36.27
C ILE A 89 16.40 15.58 37.79
N ASP A 90 17.00 14.44 38.16
CA ASP A 90 17.13 13.95 39.55
C ASP A 90 15.78 13.89 40.30
N VAL A 91 14.74 13.42 39.62
CA VAL A 91 13.40 13.27 40.21
C VAL A 91 13.41 12.09 41.18
N LYS A 92 13.36 12.37 42.49
CA LYS A 92 13.49 11.34 43.55
C LYS A 92 12.18 10.65 43.90
N GLY A 93 11.04 11.16 43.45
CA GLY A 93 9.74 10.53 43.66
C GLY A 93 8.67 10.97 42.67
N TYR A 94 7.81 10.03 42.27
CA TYR A 94 6.69 10.31 41.36
C TYR A 94 5.77 11.43 41.85
N ASN A 95 5.64 11.59 43.17
CA ASN A 95 4.85 12.66 43.79
C ASN A 95 5.32 14.08 43.42
N GLU A 96 6.58 14.27 43.03
CA GLU A 96 7.10 15.56 42.55
C GLU A 96 6.62 15.87 41.13
N LEU A 97 6.40 14.85 40.30
CA LEU A 97 5.88 14.99 38.93
C LEU A 97 4.37 15.25 38.88
N LEU A 98 3.63 14.79 39.88
CA LEU A 98 2.18 14.99 39.98
C LEU A 98 1.79 16.34 40.60
N ARG A 99 2.71 17.01 41.31
CA ARG A 99 2.46 18.33 41.88
C ARG A 99 2.81 19.42 40.87
N PRO A 100 2.01 20.50 40.73
CA PRO A 100 2.29 21.61 39.82
C PRO A 100 3.43 22.47 40.37
N THR A 101 4.64 21.94 40.26
CA THR A 101 5.90 22.57 40.65
C THR A 101 6.68 22.98 39.41
N GLN A 102 7.63 23.90 39.55
CA GLN A 102 8.48 24.34 38.44
C GLN A 102 9.27 23.17 37.82
N THR A 103 9.74 22.22 38.65
CA THR A 103 10.44 21.01 38.20
C THR A 103 9.54 20.10 37.36
N ALA A 104 8.29 19.88 37.79
CA ALA A 104 7.32 19.11 37.00
C ALA A 104 7.01 19.78 35.65
N ALA A 105 6.86 21.12 35.63
CA ALA A 105 6.63 21.85 34.39
C ALA A 105 7.80 21.71 33.39
N VAL A 106 9.05 21.84 33.88
CA VAL A 106 10.25 21.64 33.06
C VAL A 106 10.35 20.21 32.56
N PHE A 107 10.08 19.22 33.42
CA PHE A 107 10.08 17.80 33.05
C PHE A 107 9.08 17.52 31.92
N TRP A 108 7.81 17.89 32.08
CA TRP A 108 6.78 17.62 31.08
C TRP A 108 7.01 18.37 29.77
N LEU A 109 7.54 19.60 29.84
CA LEU A 109 7.91 20.34 28.64
C LEU A 109 9.08 19.68 27.89
N ALA A 110 10.12 19.25 28.61
CA ALA A 110 11.25 18.51 28.03
C ALA A 110 10.82 17.16 27.46
N PHE A 111 9.93 16.44 28.15
CA PHE A 111 9.37 15.18 27.69
C PHE A 111 8.55 15.38 26.40
N LEU A 112 7.68 16.39 26.36
CA LEU A 112 6.89 16.72 25.18
C LEU A 112 7.78 17.09 23.99
N ALA A 113 8.81 17.91 24.22
CA ALA A 113 9.80 18.26 23.20
C ALA A 113 10.55 17.02 22.67
N GLY A 114 10.94 16.11 23.58
CA GLY A 114 11.54 14.83 23.25
C GLY A 114 10.62 13.94 22.42
N CYS A 115 9.34 13.83 22.77
CA CYS A 115 8.34 13.09 22.01
C CYS A 115 8.14 13.66 20.61
N LEU A 116 8.08 14.99 20.47
CA LEU A 116 7.98 15.65 19.16
C LEU A 116 9.22 15.37 18.30
N LEU A 117 10.43 15.47 18.88
CA LEU A 117 11.67 15.16 18.17
C LEU A 117 11.73 13.68 17.77
N PHE A 118 11.34 12.78 18.67
CA PHE A 118 11.25 11.36 18.37
C PHE A 118 10.26 11.09 17.22
N TYR A 119 9.04 11.59 17.31
CA TYR A 119 8.00 11.36 16.31
C TYR A 119 8.41 11.93 14.94
N THR A 120 9.03 13.11 14.92
CA THR A 120 9.54 13.68 13.67
C THR A 120 10.64 12.82 13.06
N VAL A 121 11.59 12.33 13.87
CA VAL A 121 12.75 11.58 13.37
C VAL A 121 12.43 10.13 13.04
N CYS A 122 11.71 9.42 13.91
CA CYS A 122 11.51 7.97 13.80
C CYS A 122 10.19 7.58 13.12
N GLU A 123 9.22 8.50 13.03
CA GLU A 123 7.95 8.25 12.32
C GLU A 123 7.85 9.08 11.04
N LEU A 124 7.88 10.42 11.13
CA LEU A 124 7.59 11.27 9.97
C LEU A 124 8.68 11.23 8.88
N LEU A 125 9.95 11.40 9.26
CA LEU A 125 11.07 11.39 8.31
C LEU A 125 11.15 10.08 7.51
N PRO A 126 11.17 8.88 8.12
CA PRO A 126 11.27 7.64 7.36
C PRO A 126 10.11 7.46 6.40
N LYS A 127 8.89 7.81 6.80
CA LYS A 127 7.71 7.78 5.90
C LYS A 127 7.91 8.67 4.67
N MET A 128 8.44 9.88 4.84
CA MET A 128 8.76 10.75 3.70
C MET A 128 9.87 10.20 2.81
N VAL A 129 10.92 9.62 3.39
CA VAL A 129 12.05 9.04 2.66
C VAL A 129 11.62 7.81 1.86
N PHE A 130 10.87 6.90 2.48
CA PHE A 130 10.37 5.68 1.84
C PHE A 130 9.32 6.00 0.78
N ARG A 131 8.47 7.01 0.97
CA ARG A 131 7.55 7.45 -0.09
C ARG A 131 8.29 7.85 -1.38
N LYS A 132 9.45 8.50 -1.26
CA LYS A 132 10.24 8.92 -2.44
C LYS A 132 11.05 7.78 -3.07
N TYR A 133 11.54 6.84 -2.27
CA TYR A 133 12.45 5.79 -2.72
C TYR A 133 11.97 4.37 -2.39
N ALA A 134 10.65 4.14 -2.40
CA ALA A 134 9.98 2.94 -1.91
C ALA A 134 10.60 1.65 -2.43
N THR A 135 10.59 1.46 -3.76
CA THR A 135 11.09 0.22 -4.37
C THR A 135 12.57 -0.04 -4.05
N ARG A 136 13.42 0.98 -4.09
CA ARG A 136 14.86 0.81 -3.83
C ARG A 136 15.13 0.45 -2.38
N LEU A 137 14.52 1.18 -1.43
CA LEU A 137 14.75 0.97 0.00
C LEU A 137 14.14 -0.35 0.48
N CYS A 138 12.90 -0.67 0.10
CA CYS A 138 12.28 -1.94 0.46
C CYS A 138 13.07 -3.14 -0.08
N VAL A 139 13.60 -3.08 -1.30
CA VAL A 139 14.43 -4.16 -1.87
C VAL A 139 15.77 -4.29 -1.15
N ILE A 140 16.43 -3.19 -0.81
CA ILE A 140 17.71 -3.25 -0.10
C ILE A 140 17.51 -3.83 1.30
N LEU A 141 16.43 -3.41 1.97
CA LEU A 141 16.19 -3.73 3.36
C LEU A 141 15.36 -5.00 3.57
N SER A 142 14.86 -5.65 2.51
CA SER A 142 14.09 -6.90 2.62
C SER A 142 14.85 -7.97 3.41
N GLY A 143 16.18 -8.06 3.24
CA GLY A 143 16.99 -9.00 4.02
C GLY A 143 16.98 -8.72 5.53
N ILE A 144 16.94 -7.45 5.94
CA ILE A 144 16.86 -7.07 7.36
C ILE A 144 15.46 -7.37 7.89
N TYR A 145 14.44 -7.12 7.07
CA TYR A 145 13.06 -7.42 7.42
C TYR A 145 12.85 -8.89 7.79
N ASN A 146 13.39 -9.85 7.03
CA ASN A 146 13.22 -11.28 7.36
C ASN A 146 13.76 -11.65 8.74
N TRP A 147 14.85 -11.02 9.18
CA TRP A 147 15.39 -11.24 10.52
C TRP A 147 14.45 -10.67 11.59
N VAL A 148 13.90 -9.48 11.35
CA VAL A 148 12.94 -8.85 12.25
C VAL A 148 11.64 -9.65 12.31
N GLU A 149 11.15 -10.14 11.18
CA GLU A 149 9.97 -11.00 11.08
C GLU A 149 10.18 -12.31 11.83
N LEU A 150 11.32 -12.99 11.66
CA LEU A 150 11.62 -14.21 12.40
C LEU A 150 11.69 -13.98 13.92
N LEU A 151 12.18 -12.82 14.36
CA LEU A 151 12.26 -12.46 15.77
C LEU A 151 10.89 -12.14 16.36
N LEU A 152 10.03 -11.45 15.60
CA LEU A 152 8.71 -10.99 16.03
C LEU A 152 7.58 -12.01 15.76
N SER A 153 7.80 -13.00 14.90
CA SER A 153 6.79 -13.99 14.52
C SER A 153 6.10 -14.68 15.71
N PRO A 154 6.79 -15.18 16.77
CA PRO A 154 6.09 -15.85 17.86
C PRO A 154 5.15 -14.90 18.61
N LEU A 155 5.52 -13.63 18.71
CA LEU A 155 4.73 -12.62 19.38
C LEU A 155 3.55 -12.15 18.52
N VAL A 156 3.75 -12.03 17.21
CA VAL A 156 2.69 -11.71 16.25
C VAL A 156 1.65 -12.84 16.20
N GLU A 157 2.08 -14.10 16.17
CA GLU A 157 1.18 -15.26 16.22
C GLU A 157 0.36 -15.30 17.51
N LEU A 158 0.98 -15.00 18.65
CA LEU A 158 0.27 -14.88 19.92
C LEU A 158 -0.83 -13.80 19.83
N LEU A 159 -0.51 -12.60 19.35
CA LEU A 159 -1.49 -11.51 19.23
C LEU A 159 -2.61 -11.83 18.23
N LYS A 160 -2.30 -12.51 17.12
CA LYS A 160 -3.30 -13.00 16.17
C LYS A 160 -4.23 -14.00 16.85
N SER A 161 -3.70 -14.98 17.58
CA SER A 161 -4.52 -15.97 18.28
C SER A 161 -5.49 -15.34 19.29
N VAL A 162 -5.04 -14.32 20.02
CA VAL A 162 -5.91 -13.56 20.94
C VAL A 162 -7.02 -12.83 20.17
N SER A 163 -6.68 -12.22 19.03
CA SER A 163 -7.64 -11.52 18.18
C SER A 163 -8.68 -12.48 17.59
N GLU A 164 -8.27 -13.67 17.15
CA GLU A 164 -9.17 -14.71 16.62
C GLU A 164 -10.14 -15.23 17.68
N VAL A 165 -9.65 -15.45 18.90
CA VAL A 165 -10.49 -15.84 20.04
C VAL A 165 -11.50 -14.76 20.38
N LEU A 166 -11.10 -13.48 20.34
CA LEU A 166 -11.97 -12.35 20.67
C LEU A 166 -13.03 -12.09 19.59
N LEU A 167 -12.67 -12.28 18.32
CA LEU A 167 -13.52 -12.01 17.16
C LEU A 167 -14.37 -13.21 16.71
N PHE A 168 -14.15 -14.40 17.28
CA PHE A 168 -14.75 -15.67 16.84
C PHE A 168 -14.61 -15.93 15.33
N ALA A 169 -13.55 -15.40 14.72
CA ALA A 169 -13.31 -15.47 13.29
C ALA A 169 -11.80 -15.47 13.01
N PRO A 170 -11.34 -16.22 12.00
CA PRO A 170 -9.92 -16.22 11.62
C PRO A 170 -9.47 -14.85 11.13
N VAL A 171 -8.36 -14.35 11.66
CA VAL A 171 -7.73 -13.07 11.32
C VAL A 171 -6.57 -13.41 10.39
N GLY A 172 -6.85 -13.41 9.08
CA GLY A 172 -5.88 -13.84 8.07
C GLY A 172 -6.46 -14.93 7.21
N GLY A 173 -7.47 -14.58 6.41
CA GLY A 173 -7.90 -15.46 5.35
C GLY A 173 -6.82 -15.48 4.28
N ARG A 174 -6.33 -16.66 3.89
CA ARG A 174 -5.61 -16.89 2.63
C ARG A 174 -6.51 -16.53 1.44
N ARG A 175 -6.86 -15.26 1.28
CA ARG A 175 -7.32 -14.75 0.00
C ARG A 175 -6.07 -14.65 -0.86
N ARG A 176 -5.76 -15.79 -1.48
CA ARG A 176 -4.95 -15.92 -2.69
C ARG A 176 -5.67 -15.24 -3.87
N GLY A 177 -6.32 -14.11 -3.61
CA GLY A 177 -6.98 -13.27 -4.56
C GLY A 177 -5.97 -12.23 -4.96
N ASN A 178 -5.75 -12.11 -6.26
CA ASN A 178 -5.07 -11.01 -6.92
C ASN A 178 -5.77 -9.66 -6.59
N LEU A 179 -5.73 -9.22 -5.33
CA LEU A 179 -6.32 -7.97 -4.85
C LEU A 179 -5.74 -6.76 -5.60
N PHE A 180 -4.57 -6.92 -6.22
CA PHE A 180 -3.96 -6.00 -7.16
C PHE A 180 -3.70 -6.73 -8.48
N GLY A 181 -4.72 -6.77 -9.33
CA GLY A 181 -4.60 -7.28 -10.70
C GLY A 181 -3.66 -6.39 -11.51
N SER A 182 -2.89 -7.00 -12.42
CA SER A 182 -1.89 -6.34 -13.29
C SER A 182 -2.35 -5.05 -13.99
N ARG A 183 -3.66 -4.80 -14.09
CA ARG A 183 -4.25 -3.61 -14.73
C ARG A 183 -4.18 -2.35 -13.87
N GLU A 184 -4.54 -2.43 -12.59
CA GLU A 184 -4.39 -1.28 -11.68
C GLU A 184 -2.90 -0.95 -11.52
N GLU A 185 -2.04 -1.98 -11.50
CA GLU A 185 -0.58 -1.81 -11.57
C GLU A 185 -0.14 -1.14 -12.90
N LEU A 186 -0.70 -1.55 -14.05
CA LEU A 186 -0.46 -0.93 -15.37
C LEU A 186 -0.91 0.54 -15.42
N ARG A 187 -2.06 0.85 -14.83
CA ARG A 187 -2.64 2.20 -14.77
C ARG A 187 -1.83 3.12 -13.87
N GLN A 188 -1.40 2.62 -12.72
CA GLN A 188 -0.51 3.32 -11.80
C GLN A 188 0.82 3.67 -12.50
N LEU A 189 1.40 2.73 -13.24
CA LEU A 189 2.61 2.99 -14.01
C LEU A 189 2.43 4.06 -15.07
N MET A 190 1.34 4.02 -15.85
CA MET A 190 1.03 5.04 -16.87
C MET A 190 0.97 6.44 -16.25
N THR A 191 0.44 6.54 -15.03
CA THR A 191 0.35 7.80 -14.28
C THR A 191 1.72 8.23 -13.75
N GLU A 192 2.52 7.31 -13.22
CA GLU A 192 3.89 7.57 -12.72
C GLU A 192 4.90 7.90 -13.84
N SER A 193 4.79 7.27 -15.00
CA SER A 193 5.57 7.59 -16.22
C SER A 193 5.10 8.87 -16.92
N GLY A 194 4.15 9.59 -16.31
CA GLY A 194 3.43 10.71 -16.90
C GLY A 194 4.26 11.89 -17.42
N GLN A 195 5.57 11.92 -17.20
CA GLN A 195 6.42 12.94 -17.83
C GLN A 195 6.67 12.70 -19.32
N SER A 196 6.41 11.49 -19.86
CA SER A 196 6.68 11.17 -21.27
C SER A 196 5.42 10.99 -22.14
N LEU A 197 4.21 11.04 -21.58
CA LEU A 197 2.96 10.79 -22.30
C LEU A 197 2.06 12.01 -22.29
N SER A 198 1.52 12.38 -23.46
CA SER A 198 0.47 13.38 -23.60
C SER A 198 -0.81 12.95 -22.90
N ASN A 199 -1.65 13.91 -22.50
CA ASN A 199 -2.98 13.60 -21.95
C ASN A 199 -3.83 12.75 -22.90
N ASP A 200 -3.73 12.99 -24.21
CA ASP A 200 -4.49 12.22 -25.21
C ASP A 200 -4.04 10.76 -25.28
N GLU A 201 -2.74 10.49 -25.17
CA GLU A 201 -2.18 9.13 -25.16
C GLU A 201 -2.63 8.36 -23.91
N ARG A 202 -2.71 9.03 -22.76
CA ARG A 202 -3.22 8.42 -21.53
C ARG A 202 -4.70 8.03 -21.66
N VAL A 203 -5.52 8.94 -22.19
CA VAL A 203 -6.95 8.67 -22.43
C VAL A 203 -7.13 7.52 -23.41
N MET A 204 -6.30 7.42 -24.45
CA MET A 204 -6.35 6.33 -25.41
C MET A 204 -6.02 4.98 -24.75
N ILE A 205 -4.94 4.91 -23.96
CA ILE A 205 -4.54 3.68 -23.28
C ILE A 205 -5.60 3.22 -22.27
N ASP A 206 -6.17 4.16 -21.50
CA ASP A 206 -7.24 3.88 -20.55
C ASP A 206 -8.45 3.26 -21.26
N ARG A 207 -8.88 3.84 -22.39
CA ARG A 207 -9.96 3.31 -23.24
C ARG A 207 -9.65 1.92 -23.80
N VAL A 208 -8.41 1.64 -24.20
CA VAL A 208 -8.01 0.32 -24.70
C VAL A 208 -8.06 -0.73 -23.59
N LEU A 209 -7.63 -0.39 -22.38
CA LEU A 209 -7.71 -1.28 -21.23
C LEU A 209 -9.17 -1.57 -20.83
N ASP A 210 -10.05 -0.58 -20.95
CA ASP A 210 -11.47 -0.70 -20.64
C ASP A 210 -12.29 -1.40 -21.72
N LEU A 211 -11.88 -1.33 -23.00
CA LEU A 211 -12.59 -1.97 -24.12
C LEU A 211 -12.83 -3.47 -23.90
N GLN A 212 -11.90 -4.16 -23.25
CA GLN A 212 -12.05 -5.59 -22.92
C GLN A 212 -13.18 -5.89 -21.91
N LYS A 213 -13.66 -4.88 -21.16
CA LYS A 213 -14.75 -5.02 -20.18
C LYS A 213 -16.11 -4.61 -20.74
N ILE A 214 -16.13 -3.84 -21.83
CA ILE A 214 -17.38 -3.32 -22.41
C ILE A 214 -18.02 -4.47 -23.21
N PRO A 215 -19.15 -5.03 -22.75
CA PRO A 215 -19.86 -6.05 -23.51
C PRO A 215 -20.37 -5.43 -24.81
N VAL A 216 -20.41 -6.22 -25.89
CA VAL A 216 -20.84 -5.75 -27.22
C VAL A 216 -22.20 -5.04 -27.16
N ARG A 217 -23.12 -5.48 -26.28
CA ARG A 217 -24.44 -4.86 -26.10
C ARG A 217 -24.41 -3.38 -25.68
N GLU A 218 -23.33 -2.92 -25.04
CA GLU A 218 -23.19 -1.52 -24.59
C GLU A 218 -22.68 -0.60 -25.71
N LEU A 219 -22.11 -1.18 -26.77
CA LEU A 219 -21.61 -0.44 -27.95
C LEU A 219 -22.47 -0.66 -29.20
N ALA A 220 -23.15 -1.79 -29.29
CA ALA A 220 -23.98 -2.13 -30.42
C ALA A 220 -25.26 -1.28 -30.44
N LYS A 221 -25.65 -0.82 -31.62
CA LYS A 221 -27.01 -0.29 -31.83
C LYS A 221 -28.01 -1.44 -31.74
N PRO A 222 -29.12 -1.27 -30.99
CA PRO A 222 -30.24 -2.21 -31.02
C PRO A 222 -30.78 -2.38 -32.45
N PHE A 223 -31.20 -3.59 -32.80
CA PHE A 223 -31.78 -3.86 -34.13
C PHE A 223 -33.07 -3.10 -34.37
N ASP A 224 -33.81 -2.74 -33.31
CA ASP A 224 -35.05 -1.97 -33.38
C ASP A 224 -34.83 -0.51 -33.82
N GLU A 225 -33.59 -0.01 -33.73
CA GLU A 225 -33.20 1.32 -34.20
C GLU A 225 -32.66 1.31 -35.65
N LEU A 226 -32.60 0.14 -36.28
CA LEU A 226 -32.13 -0.02 -37.66
C LEU A 226 -33.29 -0.08 -38.66
N PRO A 227 -33.10 0.42 -39.90
CA PRO A 227 -34.11 0.31 -40.95
C PRO A 227 -34.36 -1.15 -41.29
N GLU A 228 -35.62 -1.58 -41.32
CA GLU A 228 -36.01 -2.95 -41.67
C GLU A 228 -36.04 -3.11 -43.20
N ILE A 229 -35.20 -4.00 -43.73
CA ILE A 229 -35.06 -4.26 -45.17
C ILE A 229 -35.36 -5.72 -45.45
N LYS A 230 -36.36 -5.99 -46.29
CA LYS A 230 -36.72 -7.37 -46.58
C LYS A 230 -35.98 -7.89 -47.82
N SER A 231 -35.78 -9.19 -47.86
CA SER A 231 -35.10 -9.84 -48.99
C SER A 231 -35.83 -9.72 -50.34
N ASP A 232 -37.14 -9.47 -50.30
CA ASP A 232 -38.02 -9.30 -51.47
C ASP A 232 -38.14 -7.83 -51.92
N ASP A 233 -37.56 -6.88 -51.19
CA ASP A 233 -37.55 -5.47 -51.57
C ASP A 233 -36.77 -5.24 -52.86
N ARG A 234 -37.36 -4.44 -53.76
CA ARG A 234 -36.69 -4.07 -55.01
C ARG A 234 -35.56 -3.10 -54.72
N VAL A 235 -34.39 -3.36 -55.33
CA VAL A 235 -33.19 -2.53 -55.20
C VAL A 235 -33.47 -1.04 -55.49
N ALA A 236 -34.34 -0.74 -56.46
CA ALA A 236 -34.72 0.63 -56.80
C ALA A 236 -35.47 1.35 -55.66
N ASP A 237 -36.31 0.64 -54.91
CA ASP A 237 -37.05 1.18 -53.76
C ASP A 237 -36.12 1.37 -52.56
N LEU A 238 -35.15 0.45 -52.37
CA LEU A 238 -34.12 0.54 -51.34
C LEU A 238 -33.24 1.80 -51.51
N VAL A 239 -32.74 2.03 -52.72
CA VAL A 239 -31.91 3.19 -53.05
C VAL A 239 -32.71 4.48 -52.91
N ARG A 240 -33.99 4.49 -53.31
CA ARG A 240 -34.83 5.69 -53.16
C ARG A 240 -35.11 6.03 -51.70
N ASN A 241 -35.35 5.02 -50.85
CA ASN A 241 -35.77 5.23 -49.47
C ASN A 241 -34.62 5.44 -48.49
N HIS A 242 -33.43 4.88 -48.76
CA HIS A 242 -32.29 4.90 -47.81
C HIS A 242 -31.00 5.53 -48.36
N SER A 243 -31.01 6.16 -49.54
CA SER A 243 -29.81 6.77 -50.15
C SER A 243 -29.17 7.92 -49.37
N VAL A 244 -29.88 8.50 -48.40
CA VAL A 244 -29.42 9.66 -47.62
C VAL A 244 -28.93 9.25 -46.22
N GLU A 245 -29.07 7.99 -45.85
CA GLU A 245 -28.69 7.52 -44.52
C GLU A 245 -27.16 7.29 -44.41
N PRO A 246 -26.55 7.53 -43.23
CA PRO A 246 -25.11 7.41 -43.04
C PRO A 246 -24.63 5.94 -42.94
N TYR A 247 -25.47 4.96 -43.25
CA TYR A 247 -25.15 3.55 -43.10
C TYR A 247 -24.54 2.97 -44.38
N THR A 248 -23.32 2.44 -44.27
CA THR A 248 -22.65 1.73 -45.38
C THR A 248 -23.09 0.26 -45.48
N ARG A 249 -23.64 -0.31 -44.40
CA ARG A 249 -24.12 -1.70 -44.33
C ARG A 249 -25.42 -1.73 -43.55
N LEU A 250 -26.42 -2.42 -44.10
CA LEU A 250 -27.72 -2.60 -43.49
C LEU A 250 -28.01 -4.10 -43.34
N PRO A 251 -28.66 -4.53 -42.25
CA PRO A 251 -29.14 -5.91 -42.13
C PRO A 251 -30.22 -6.16 -43.20
N VAL A 252 -30.38 -7.41 -43.61
CA VAL A 252 -31.49 -7.83 -44.49
C VAL A 252 -32.19 -8.99 -43.81
N TRP A 253 -33.52 -8.91 -43.71
CA TRP A 253 -34.36 -9.87 -42.99
C TRP A 253 -35.08 -10.78 -43.99
N THR A 254 -35.11 -12.08 -43.70
CA THR A 254 -35.89 -13.09 -44.45
C THR A 254 -37.16 -13.47 -43.70
N GLU A 255 -38.23 -13.85 -44.42
CA GLU A 255 -39.55 -14.14 -43.82
C GLU A 255 -39.56 -15.28 -42.79
N SER A 256 -38.62 -16.22 -42.85
CA SER A 256 -38.33 -17.08 -41.70
C SER A 256 -37.29 -16.35 -40.85
N GLY A 257 -37.63 -16.00 -39.60
CA GLY A 257 -36.76 -15.30 -38.65
C GLY A 257 -35.48 -16.04 -38.22
N SER A 258 -34.85 -16.81 -39.10
CA SER A 258 -33.50 -17.33 -38.97
C SER A 258 -32.53 -16.41 -39.71
N ARG A 259 -31.49 -16.02 -38.98
CA ARG A 259 -30.32 -15.27 -39.45
C ARG A 259 -29.59 -15.95 -40.60
#